data_AF-A0A958AIQ7-F1
#
_entry.id   AF-A0A958AIQ7-F1
#
_cell.length_a   1.000
_cell.length_b   1.000
_cell.length_c   1.000
_cell.angle_alpha   90.00
_cell.angle_beta   90.00
_cell.angle_gamma   90.00
#
_symmetry.space_group_name_H-M   'P 1'
#
loop_
_entity.id
_entity.type
_entity.pdbx_description
1 polymer ?
#
loop_
_entity_poly.entity_id
_entity_poly.type
_entity_poly.pdbx_seq_one_letter_code
_entity_poly.pdbx_strand_id
1 'polypeptide(L)' 'MTLVRMDNVGIVVESLDAAIAFFTELGMTLEGRGTIEGEWAGRVTGLGDQHVEIAMMVTPDGHSRLE' A
#
# COMPACT_ATOMS: atom_id res chain seq x y z
N MET A 1 -17.43 -0.74 20.43
CA MET A 1 -16.52 -0.69 19.26
C MET A 1 -17.18 -1.46 18.14
N THR A 2 -17.28 -0.86 16.97
CA THR A 2 -17.86 -1.48 15.76
C THR A 2 -16.82 -1.42 14.64
N LEU A 3 -16.76 -2.46 13.82
CA LEU A 3 -15.92 -2.48 12.63
C LEU A 3 -16.43 -1.40 11.66
N VAL A 4 -15.57 -0.45 11.30
CA VAL A 4 -15.93 0.64 10.38
C VAL A 4 -15.79 0.17 8.93
N ARG A 5 -14.60 -0.33 8.56
CA ARG A 5 -14.28 -0.92 7.25
C ARG A 5 -12.96 -1.69 7.31
N MET A 6 -12.65 -2.41 6.24
CA MET A 6 -11.30 -2.89 5.94
C MET A 6 -10.63 -1.84 5.03
N ASP A 7 -9.58 -1.18 5.51
CA ASP A 7 -8.96 -0.08 4.76
C ASP A 7 -8.16 -0.56 3.54
N ASN A 8 -7.30 -1.56 3.71
CA ASN A 8 -6.49 -2.16 2.64
C ASN A 8 -6.00 -3.57 3.00
N VAL A 9 -5.35 -4.23 2.03
CA VAL A 9 -4.50 -5.41 2.24
C VAL A 9 -3.10 -5.06 1.74
N GLY A 10 -2.06 -5.34 2.55
CA GLY A 10 -0.67 -5.08 2.20
C GLY A 10 0.02 -6.25 1.49
N ILE A 11 0.82 -5.98 0.45
CA ILE A 11 1.63 -6.97 -0.29
C ILE A 11 3.05 -6.46 -0.45
N VAL A 12 4.01 -7.14 0.19
CA VAL A 12 5.45 -6.82 0.00
C VAL A 12 5.92 -7.41 -1.33
N VAL A 13 6.47 -6.56 -2.21
CA VAL A 13 6.94 -6.93 -3.54
C VAL A 13 8.38 -6.48 -3.78
N GLU A 14 9.05 -7.13 -4.73
CA GLU A 14 10.41 -6.76 -5.15
C GLU A 14 10.42 -5.51 -6.05
N SER A 15 9.37 -5.30 -6.86
CA SER A 15 9.26 -4.16 -7.79
C SER A 15 7.86 -3.55 -7.74
N LEU A 16 7.78 -2.30 -7.26
CA LEU A 16 6.53 -1.54 -7.27
C LEU A 16 6.04 -1.25 -8.69
N ASP A 17 6.94 -0.92 -9.62
CA ASP A 17 6.55 -0.64 -11.00
C ASP A 17 5.87 -1.84 -11.65
N ALA A 18 6.40 -3.05 -11.42
CA ALA A 18 5.80 -4.29 -11.91
C ALA A 18 4.44 -4.56 -11.26
N ALA A 19 4.33 -4.35 -9.94
CA ALA A 19 3.08 -4.55 -9.20
C ALA A 19 1.99 -3.57 -9.63
N ILE A 20 2.32 -2.28 -9.76
CA ILE A 20 1.41 -1.23 -10.23
C ILE A 20 0.90 -1.60 -11.64
N ALA A 21 1.81 -1.93 -12.57
CA ALA A 21 1.42 -2.31 -13.92
C ALA A 21 0.46 -3.52 -13.92
N PHE A 22 0.78 -4.56 -13.14
CA PHE A 22 -0.07 -5.74 -13.03
C PHE A 22 -1.48 -5.41 -12.51
N PHE A 23 -1.58 -4.66 -11.40
CA PHE A 23 -2.89 -4.34 -10.81
C PHE A 23 -3.67 -3.31 -11.63
N THR A 24 -3.00 -2.45 -12.39
CA THR A 24 -3.64 -1.58 -13.38
C THR A 24 -4.31 -2.38 -14.50
N GLU A 25 -3.66 -3.44 -15.01
CA GLU A 25 -4.27 -4.34 -16.00
C GLU A 25 -5.49 -5.09 -15.42
N LEU A 26 -5.53 -5.33 -14.11
CA LEU A 26 -6.71 -5.87 -13.41
C LEU A 26 -7.81 -4.84 -13.16
N GLY A 27 -7.61 -3.59 -13.59
CA GLY A 27 -8.60 -2.51 -13.50
C GLY A 27 -8.47 -1.62 -12.26
N MET A 28 -7.41 -1.74 -11.47
CA MET A 28 -7.17 -0.83 -10.34
C MET A 28 -6.47 0.46 -10.82
N THR A 29 -6.61 1.53 -10.04
CA THR A 29 -5.95 2.81 -10.31
C THR A 29 -4.95 3.13 -9.20
N LEU A 30 -3.78 3.66 -9.57
CA LEU A 30 -2.83 4.19 -8.60
C LEU A 30 -3.42 5.43 -7.92
N GLU A 31 -3.65 5.34 -6.61
CA GLU A 31 -4.16 6.44 -5.78
C GLU A 31 -3.01 7.32 -5.27
N GLY A 32 -1.85 6.73 -4.97
CA GLY A 32 -0.66 7.48 -4.54
C GLY A 32 0.58 6.60 -4.42
N ARG A 33 1.75 7.23 -4.49
CA ARG A 33 3.07 6.60 -4.30
C ARG A 33 3.95 7.50 -3.44
N GLY A 34 4.76 6.90 -2.58
CA GLY A 34 5.68 7.67 -1.75
C GLY A 34 6.65 6.80 -0.97
N THR A 35 7.65 7.45 -0.39
CA THR A 35 8.66 6.84 0.47
C THR A 35 8.37 7.16 1.92
N ILE A 36 8.43 6.17 2.79
CA ILE A 36 8.30 6.27 4.24
C ILE A 36 9.65 5.98 4.87
N GLU A 37 10.25 7.00 5.46
CA GLU A 37 11.54 6.95 6.19
C GLU A 37 11.40 7.40 7.65
N GLY A 38 10.19 7.77 8.07
CA GLY A 38 9.97 8.26 9.43
C GLY A 38 10.15 7.14 10.46
N GLU A 39 10.91 7.40 11.52
CA GLU A 39 11.14 6.44 12.61
C GLU A 39 9.86 5.83 13.21
N TRP A 40 8.74 6.56 13.12
CA TRP A 40 7.44 6.08 13.58
C TRP A 40 7.01 4.79 12.90
N ALA A 41 7.30 4.64 11.60
CA ALA A 41 6.93 3.44 10.86
C ALA A 41 7.71 2.25 11.41
N GLY A 42 9.01 2.45 11.65
CA GLY A 42 9.91 1.45 12.24
C GLY A 42 9.45 0.91 13.59
N ARG A 43 8.85 1.78 14.40
CA ARG A 43 8.25 1.40 15.69
C ARG A 43 6.98 0.57 15.54
N VAL A 44 6.20 0.78 14.48
CA VAL A 44 4.98 0.01 14.20
C VAL A 44 5.34 -1.39 13.70
N THR A 45 6.31 -1.52 12.78
CA THR A 45 6.72 -2.80 12.22
C THR A 45 7.64 -3.60 13.13
N GLY A 46 8.31 -2.95 14.08
CA GLY A 46 9.33 -3.56 14.93
C GLY A 46 10.69 -3.75 14.24
N LEU A 47 10.86 -3.19 13.03
CA LEU A 47 12.09 -3.33 12.23
C LEU A 47 13.13 -2.24 12.52
N GLY A 48 12.80 -1.23 13.31
CA GLY A 48 13.73 -0.14 13.64
C GLY A 48 13.91 0.83 12.48
N ASP A 49 15.16 1.10 12.08
CA ASP A 49 15.43 2.01 10.96
C ASP A 49 15.03 1.34 9.64
N GLN A 50 14.00 1.87 8.99
CA GLN A 50 13.47 1.32 7.74
C GLN A 50 13.22 2.41 6.71
N HIS A 51 13.43 2.04 5.46
CA HIS A 51 13.14 2.84 4.29
C HIS A 51 12.25 2.00 3.39
N VAL A 52 10.99 2.40 3.23
CA VAL A 52 10.01 1.65 2.45
C VAL A 52 9.41 2.56 1.40
N GLU A 53 9.35 2.10 0.17
CA GLU A 53 8.54 2.71 -0.87
C GLU A 53 7.19 1.99 -0.93
N ILE A 54 6.09 2.74 -1.04
CA ILE A 54 4.72 2.19 -1.11
C ILE A 54 3.97 2.74 -2.30
N ALA A 55 2.98 1.97 -2.79
CA ALA A 55 2.04 2.40 -3.80
C ALA A 55 0.62 1.94 -3.43
N MET A 56 -0.27 2.89 -3.18
CA MET A 56 -1.67 2.60 -2.87
C MET A 56 -2.47 2.46 -4.17
N MET A 57 -3.10 1.30 -4.37
CA MET A 57 -3.97 1.00 -5.50
C MET A 57 -5.43 0.93 -5.03
N VAL A 58 -6.38 1.47 -5.81
CA VAL A 58 -7.81 1.48 -5.47
C VAL A 58 -8.67 0.82 -6.55
N THR A 59 -9.72 0.10 -6.14
CA THR A 59 -10.71 -0.49 -7.06
C THR A 59 -11.61 0.58 -7.70
N PRO A 60 -12.19 0.32 -8.89
CA PRO A 60 -13.07 1.29 -9.55
C PRO A 60 -14.28 1.77 -8.74
N ASP A 61 -14.79 0.95 -7.82
CA ASP A 61 -15.89 1.31 -6.92
C ASP A 61 -15.44 2.12 -5.69
N GLY A 62 -14.12 2.32 -5.51
CA GLY A 62 -13.52 3.10 -4.43
C GLY A 62 -13.50 2.43 -3.06
N HIS A 63 -14.05 1.22 -2.93
CA HIS A 63 -14.28 0.57 -1.64
C HIS A 63 -13.07 -0.22 -1.13
N SER A 64 -12.23 -0.75 -2.02
CA SER A 64 -11.12 -1.63 -1.67
C SER A 64 -9.78 -1.06 -2.12
N ARG A 65 -8.72 -1.36 -1.36
CA ARG A 65 -7.36 -0.92 -1.66
C ARG A 65 -6.32 -2.02 -1.46
N LEU A 66 -5.24 -1.93 -2.21
CA LEU A 66 -4.00 -2.68 -1.99
C LEU A 66 -2.87 -1.68 -1.70
N GLU A 67 -2.01 -2.02 -0.74
CA GLU A 67 -0.79 -1.28 -0.39
C GLU A 67 0.46 -2.12 -0.64
#